data_AF-A0A6I9UJQ4-F1
#
_entry.id   AF-A0A6I9UJQ4-F1
#
_cell.length_a   1.000
_cell.length_b   1.000
_cell.length_c   1.000
_cell.angle_alpha   90.00
_cell.angle_beta   90.00
_cell.angle_gamma   90.00
#
_symmetry.space_group_name_H-M   'P 1'
#
loop_
_entity.id
_entity.type
_entity.pdbx_description
1 polymer ?
#
loop_
_entity_poly.entity_id
_entity_poly.type
_entity_poly.pdbx_seq_one_letter_code
_entity_poly.pdbx_strand_id
1 'polypeptide(L)'
;MQKAWFYEEHGPKEVLQQGDVPIPYPQADQLLVQVHAAALNPIDFKLRQNPLGPVDLPVVPGCDMAGVVVAKGDGALRFDVGDEVYGNIQNFKAEGKLKQLGSLAEFVVLEEELVAVKPKNVSFEEAASLPVAVQTAVEGFKTAGFKEGQSVFIVGGAGGVGTSALQLAKQFYKASVVTATTSTGKVDFLKGLGADKVVDYTKTRYMEVEEKYDFVFDTIGDSRKSYVVAKEDAPVIDITWPPSNPRAQHTSLTVSGKILEELRPYLESGRLKAVIDPTSPFPFSNVIEAFKHLETGRARGKVVISPVVSSSHDLAFCT
;
A
#
# COMPACT_ATOMS: atom_id res chain seq x y z
N MET A 1 25.21 -2.26 12.93
CA MET A 1 24.24 -1.16 13.13
C MET A 1 23.77 -0.69 11.77
N GLN A 2 22.59 -0.09 11.69
CA GLN A 2 22.00 0.49 10.50
C GLN A 2 21.27 1.79 10.84
N LYS A 3 21.11 2.68 9.87
CA LYS A 3 20.24 3.84 9.99
C LYS A 3 18.78 3.43 9.88
N ALA A 4 17.96 3.95 10.79
CA ALA A 4 16.51 3.79 10.77
C ALA A 4 15.82 5.06 11.28
N TRP A 5 14.57 5.23 10.88
CA TRP A 5 13.63 6.09 11.58
C TRP A 5 12.83 5.28 12.58
N PHE A 6 12.65 5.80 13.79
CA PHE A 6 11.90 5.12 14.83
C PHE A 6 11.21 6.11 15.77
N TYR A 7 10.28 5.61 16.59
CA TYR A 7 9.66 6.36 17.67
C TYR A 7 9.71 5.55 18.98
N GLU A 8 9.96 6.25 20.08
CA GLU A 8 10.03 5.69 21.45
C GLU A 8 8.76 5.92 22.26
N GLU A 9 7.83 6.71 21.71
CA GLU A 9 6.49 6.94 22.25
C GLU A 9 5.48 7.14 21.12
N HIS A 10 4.22 6.81 21.40
CA HIS A 10 3.14 7.05 20.45
C HIS A 10 2.82 8.53 20.33
N GLY A 11 2.57 9.01 19.11
CA GLY A 11 2.30 10.42 18.93
C GLY A 11 2.28 10.92 17.49
N PRO A 12 2.28 12.25 17.31
CA PRO A 12 2.35 12.87 16.00
C PRO A 12 3.71 12.61 15.35
N LYS A 13 3.90 12.97 14.08
CA LYS A 13 5.14 12.70 13.32
C LYS A 13 6.41 13.25 13.97
N GLU A 14 6.31 14.25 14.85
CA GLU A 14 7.41 14.86 15.58
C GLU A 14 8.07 13.92 16.61
N VAL A 15 7.42 12.80 16.98
CA VAL A 15 8.05 11.74 17.80
C VAL A 15 9.01 10.85 17.01
N LEU A 16 9.05 10.99 15.68
CA LEU A 16 9.98 10.25 14.83
C LEU A 16 11.39 10.85 14.93
N GLN A 17 12.36 9.98 15.17
CA GLN A 17 13.78 10.32 15.18
C GLN A 17 14.56 9.36 14.29
N GLN A 18 15.66 9.87 13.72
CA GLN A 18 16.59 9.08 12.94
C GLN A 18 17.80 8.71 13.82
N GLY A 19 18.23 7.45 13.78
CA GLY A 19 19.39 7.01 14.54
C GLY A 19 19.91 5.66 14.08
N ASP A 20 20.89 5.14 14.81
CA ASP A 20 21.49 3.84 14.57
C ASP A 20 20.81 2.76 15.42
N VAL A 21 20.32 1.70 14.78
CA VAL A 21 19.73 0.52 15.44
C VAL A 21 20.47 -0.76 15.02
N PRO A 22 20.38 -1.86 15.78
CA PRO A 22 20.93 -3.14 15.34
C PRO A 22 20.34 -3.61 14.01
N ILE A 23 21.15 -4.29 13.19
CA ILE A 23 20.64 -5.00 12.02
C ILE A 23 19.95 -6.27 12.54
N PRO A 24 18.67 -6.53 12.21
CA PRO A 24 17.99 -7.75 12.61
C PRO A 24 18.56 -8.97 11.87
N TYR A 25 18.45 -10.15 12.48
CA TYR A 25 18.85 -11.42 11.87
C TYR A 25 17.63 -12.21 11.41
N PRO A 26 17.63 -12.76 10.17
CA PRO A 26 16.50 -13.53 9.67
C PRO A 26 16.38 -14.86 10.42
N GLN A 27 15.16 -15.24 10.79
CA GLN A 27 14.81 -16.60 11.23
C GLN A 27 14.66 -17.53 10.02
N ALA A 28 14.38 -18.81 10.29
CA ALA A 28 14.41 -19.89 9.29
C ALA A 28 13.64 -19.57 8.00
N ASP A 29 12.43 -19.04 8.07
CA ASP A 29 11.55 -18.71 6.94
C ASP A 29 11.63 -17.24 6.46
N GLN A 30 12.64 -16.50 6.94
CA GLN A 30 12.77 -15.07 6.72
C GLN A 30 13.95 -14.71 5.82
N LEU A 31 13.81 -13.56 5.18
CA LEU A 31 14.85 -12.90 4.39
C LEU A 31 15.35 -11.68 5.17
N LEU A 32 16.62 -11.37 5.03
CA LEU A 32 17.18 -10.04 5.31
C LEU A 32 17.30 -9.30 3.99
N VAL A 33 16.63 -8.17 3.86
CA VAL A 33 16.57 -7.39 2.63
C VAL A 33 17.16 -6.02 2.87
N GLN A 34 18.14 -5.63 2.05
CA GLN A 34 18.64 -4.26 1.97
C GLN A 34 17.59 -3.41 1.25
N VAL A 35 17.03 -2.42 1.94
CA VAL A 35 15.92 -1.62 1.44
C VAL A 35 16.46 -0.55 0.49
N HIS A 36 16.02 -0.55 -0.77
CA HIS A 36 16.35 0.51 -1.73
C HIS A 36 15.32 1.64 -1.68
N ALA A 37 14.03 1.28 -1.62
CA ALA A 37 12.92 2.21 -1.49
C ALA A 37 11.84 1.68 -0.55
N ALA A 38 11.14 2.59 0.11
CA ALA A 38 9.98 2.30 0.94
C ALA A 38 8.80 3.20 0.54
N ALA A 39 7.57 2.82 0.84
CA ALA A 39 6.41 3.69 0.62
C ALA A 39 5.57 3.84 1.88
N LEU A 40 5.08 5.05 2.09
CA LEU A 40 4.22 5.36 3.22
C LEU A 40 2.76 5.03 2.93
N ASN A 41 2.04 4.65 3.97
CA ASN A 41 0.63 4.34 3.99
C ASN A 41 -0.04 5.01 5.18
N PRO A 42 -1.36 5.30 5.10
CA PRO A 42 -2.07 5.83 6.25
C PRO A 42 -2.00 4.95 7.50
N ILE A 43 -1.84 3.63 7.33
CA ILE A 43 -1.68 2.72 8.47
C ILE A 43 -0.42 3.01 9.28
N ASP A 44 0.66 3.50 8.67
CA ASP A 44 1.92 3.78 9.36
C ASP A 44 1.75 4.89 10.40
N PHE A 45 1.13 6.03 10.02
CA PHE A 45 0.88 7.11 10.99
C PHE A 45 -0.25 6.76 11.96
N LYS A 46 -1.24 5.96 11.53
CA LYS A 46 -2.33 5.52 12.43
C LYS A 46 -1.79 4.63 13.54
N LEU A 47 -0.90 3.68 13.25
CA LEU A 47 -0.26 2.82 14.25
C LEU A 47 0.68 3.60 15.18
N ARG A 48 1.42 4.58 14.63
CA ARG A 48 2.26 5.46 15.43
C ARG A 48 1.43 6.26 16.44
N GLN A 49 0.26 6.78 16.03
CA GLN A 49 -0.61 7.58 16.89
C GLN A 49 -1.47 6.73 17.85
N ASN A 50 -2.02 5.62 17.35
CA ASN A 50 -3.00 4.77 18.03
C ASN A 50 -2.70 3.30 17.72
N PRO A 51 -1.91 2.60 18.54
CA PRO A 51 -1.52 1.23 18.27
C PRO A 51 -2.71 0.26 18.33
N LEU A 52 -2.66 -0.78 17.50
CA LEU A 52 -3.62 -1.89 17.55
C LEU A 52 -3.14 -2.93 18.58
N GLY A 53 -3.41 -2.68 19.86
CA GLY A 53 -3.01 -3.54 20.96
C GLY A 53 -1.61 -3.23 21.52
N PRO A 54 -1.06 -4.10 22.40
CA PRO A 54 0.24 -3.89 23.02
C PRO A 54 1.40 -3.87 22.01
N VAL A 55 2.24 -2.84 22.09
CA VAL A 55 3.42 -2.64 21.23
C VAL A 55 4.64 -2.44 22.13
N ASP A 56 5.75 -3.10 21.82
CA ASP A 56 7.02 -2.80 22.50
C ASP A 56 7.72 -1.68 21.73
N LEU A 57 8.21 -0.69 22.47
CA LEU A 57 8.94 0.48 21.94
C LEU A 57 10.45 0.26 22.14
N PRO A 58 11.32 0.78 21.26
CA PRO A 58 11.01 1.61 20.08
C PRO A 58 10.44 0.83 18.89
N VAL A 59 9.73 1.53 18.01
CA VAL A 59 9.22 0.97 16.74
C VAL A 59 9.83 1.71 15.55
N VAL A 60 10.29 0.95 14.56
CA VAL A 60 10.60 1.43 13.21
C VAL A 60 9.33 1.31 12.36
N PRO A 61 8.75 2.40 11.84
CA PRO A 61 7.54 2.33 11.00
C PRO A 61 7.84 1.92 9.55
N GLY A 62 6.77 1.70 8.78
CA GLY A 62 6.85 1.41 7.34
C GLY A 62 6.42 -0.02 7.03
N CYS A 63 5.40 -0.14 6.19
CA CYS A 63 4.89 -1.43 5.71
C CYS A 63 5.49 -1.86 4.37
N ASP A 64 5.52 -0.94 3.39
CA ASP A 64 5.92 -1.26 2.02
C ASP A 64 7.43 -1.11 1.81
N MET A 65 8.02 -2.03 1.06
CA MET A 65 9.44 -1.97 0.70
C MET A 65 9.72 -2.61 -0.67
N ALA A 66 10.82 -2.19 -1.29
CA ALA A 66 11.50 -2.90 -2.37
C ALA A 66 13.02 -2.83 -2.19
N GLY A 67 13.72 -3.91 -2.49
CA GLY A 67 15.15 -4.02 -2.21
C GLY A 67 15.78 -5.34 -2.66
N VAL A 68 16.97 -5.64 -2.16
CA VAL A 68 17.77 -6.80 -2.55
C VAL A 68 17.97 -7.73 -1.36
N VAL A 69 17.75 -9.04 -1.55
CA VAL A 69 18.01 -10.05 -0.53
C VAL A 69 19.52 -10.14 -0.27
N VAL A 70 19.95 -9.94 0.98
CA VAL A 70 21.37 -9.97 1.36
C VAL A 70 21.72 -11.13 2.31
N ALA A 71 20.73 -11.69 2.99
CA ALA A 71 20.84 -12.94 3.74
C ALA A 71 19.47 -13.60 3.84
N LYS A 72 19.42 -14.88 4.21
CA LYS A 72 18.18 -15.62 4.45
C LYS A 72 18.38 -16.68 5.52
N GLY A 73 17.29 -17.08 6.16
CA GLY A 73 17.29 -18.28 6.99
C GLY A 73 17.32 -19.55 6.15
N ASP A 74 17.77 -20.65 6.76
CA ASP A 74 17.95 -21.95 6.10
C ASP A 74 16.64 -22.57 5.57
N GLY A 75 15.48 -22.12 6.08
CA GLY A 75 14.15 -22.56 5.67
C GLY A 75 13.49 -21.69 4.60
N ALA A 76 14.10 -20.57 4.20
CA ALA A 76 13.60 -19.70 3.15
C ALA A 76 14.08 -20.22 1.79
N LEU A 77 13.21 -20.87 1.04
CA LEU A 77 13.58 -21.65 -0.14
C LEU A 77 13.19 -20.99 -1.47
N ARG A 78 12.41 -19.92 -1.45
CA ARG A 78 11.85 -19.28 -2.66
C ARG A 78 12.76 -18.22 -3.27
N PHE A 79 13.71 -17.70 -2.50
CA PHE A 79 14.60 -16.61 -2.91
C PHE A 79 16.05 -16.92 -2.55
N ASP A 80 16.96 -16.34 -3.32
CA ASP A 80 18.41 -16.41 -3.10
C ASP A 80 18.99 -15.01 -2.82
N VAL A 81 20.19 -14.99 -2.25
CA VAL A 81 20.94 -13.73 -2.05
C VAL A 81 21.21 -13.10 -3.42
N GLY A 82 20.91 -11.80 -3.55
CA GLY A 82 20.98 -11.04 -4.79
C GLY A 82 19.63 -10.87 -5.51
N ASP A 83 18.56 -11.56 -5.08
CA ASP A 83 17.23 -11.37 -5.67
C ASP A 83 16.66 -9.99 -5.34
N GLU A 84 16.12 -9.32 -6.36
CA GLU A 84 15.35 -8.09 -6.20
C GLU A 84 13.91 -8.43 -5.83
N VAL A 85 13.46 -7.99 -4.65
CA VAL A 85 12.14 -8.31 -4.10
C VAL A 85 11.37 -7.06 -3.69
N TYR A 86 10.04 -7.19 -3.61
CA TYR A 86 9.16 -6.16 -3.08
C TYR A 86 7.96 -6.78 -2.35
N GLY A 87 7.42 -6.06 -1.38
CA GLY A 87 6.28 -6.54 -0.60
C GLY A 87 5.85 -5.62 0.53
N ASN A 88 4.77 -6.03 1.20
CA ASN A 88 4.34 -5.44 2.46
C ASN A 88 4.84 -6.36 3.57
N ILE A 89 5.63 -5.85 4.50
CA ILE A 89 6.23 -6.66 5.54
C ILE A 89 5.23 -7.10 6.62
N GLN A 90 4.05 -6.46 6.69
CA GLN A 90 3.16 -6.56 7.84
C GLN A 90 1.96 -7.46 7.57
N ASN A 91 1.96 -8.67 8.14
CA ASN A 91 0.76 -9.50 8.18
C ASN A 91 -0.19 -9.00 9.30
N PHE A 92 -1.27 -8.32 8.92
CA PHE A 92 -2.27 -7.78 9.85
C PHE A 92 -3.27 -8.82 10.38
N LYS A 93 -3.24 -10.05 9.84
CA LYS A 93 -4.14 -11.15 10.24
C LYS A 93 -3.42 -12.22 11.06
N ALA A 94 -2.11 -12.10 11.26
CA ALA A 94 -1.33 -13.04 12.07
C ALA A 94 -1.70 -12.93 13.55
N GLU A 95 -1.64 -14.06 14.26
CA GLU A 95 -1.71 -14.07 15.72
C GLU A 95 -0.44 -13.43 16.30
N GLY A 96 -0.59 -12.62 17.35
CA GLY A 96 0.53 -11.97 18.04
C GLY A 96 0.68 -10.49 17.71
N LYS A 97 1.89 -9.96 17.93
CA LYS A 97 2.19 -8.53 17.75
C LYS A 97 2.53 -8.23 16.29
N LEU A 98 2.19 -7.02 15.85
CA LEU A 98 2.70 -6.48 14.59
C LEU A 98 4.24 -6.39 14.64
N LYS A 99 4.90 -6.40 13.47
CA LYS A 99 6.35 -6.27 13.39
C LYS A 99 6.75 -4.88 13.90
N GLN A 100 7.73 -4.85 14.79
CA GLN A 100 8.25 -3.61 15.37
C GLN A 100 9.35 -2.99 14.50
N LEU A 101 10.00 -3.79 13.64
CA LEU A 101 11.10 -3.35 12.79
C LEU A 101 10.62 -3.22 11.33
N GLY A 102 10.16 -2.00 11.00
CA GLY A 102 9.58 -1.60 9.72
C GLY A 102 10.55 -1.35 8.58
N SER A 103 10.00 -0.92 7.44
CA SER A 103 10.75 -0.65 6.21
C SER A 103 11.46 0.70 6.14
N LEU A 104 11.27 1.59 7.11
CA LEU A 104 12.04 2.85 7.22
C LEU A 104 13.39 2.63 7.92
N ALA A 105 14.13 1.63 7.44
CA ALA A 105 15.47 1.23 7.86
C ALA A 105 16.27 0.72 6.66
N GLU A 106 17.60 0.76 6.72
CA GLU A 106 18.47 0.25 5.64
C GLU A 106 18.30 -1.25 5.38
N PHE A 107 17.93 -2.02 6.40
CA PHE A 107 17.72 -3.47 6.35
C PHE A 107 16.46 -3.86 7.13
N VAL A 108 15.67 -4.76 6.53
CA VAL A 108 14.45 -5.30 7.13
C VAL A 108 14.41 -6.81 7.06
N VAL A 109 13.83 -7.44 8.08
CA VAL A 109 13.59 -8.89 8.13
C VAL A 109 12.10 -9.18 7.97
N LEU A 110 11.77 -10.08 7.05
CA LEU A 110 10.39 -10.45 6.72
C LEU A 110 10.31 -11.89 6.19
N GLU A 111 9.16 -12.52 6.40
CA GLU A 111 8.87 -13.86 5.91
C GLU A 111 8.83 -13.88 4.37
N GLU A 112 9.43 -14.89 3.75
CA GLU A 112 9.51 -14.96 2.28
C GLU A 112 8.12 -14.98 1.60
N GLU A 113 7.09 -15.47 2.31
CA GLU A 113 5.68 -15.48 1.88
C GLU A 113 5.07 -14.09 1.67
N LEU A 114 5.66 -13.04 2.21
CA LEU A 114 5.14 -11.67 2.12
C LEU A 114 5.67 -10.90 0.89
N VAL A 115 6.66 -11.46 0.19
CA VAL A 115 7.33 -10.80 -0.95
C VAL A 115 7.20 -11.58 -2.26
N ALA A 116 7.36 -10.84 -3.34
CA ALA A 116 7.46 -11.31 -4.71
C ALA A 116 8.73 -10.77 -5.39
N VAL A 117 9.10 -11.39 -6.50
CA VAL A 117 10.18 -10.93 -7.37
C VAL A 117 9.80 -9.58 -7.97
N LYS A 118 10.69 -8.59 -7.87
CA LYS A 118 10.49 -7.28 -8.51
C LYS A 118 10.49 -7.46 -10.04
N PRO A 119 9.46 -6.98 -10.77
CA PRO A 119 9.51 -6.97 -12.22
C PRO A 119 10.73 -6.18 -12.72
N LYS A 120 11.44 -6.71 -13.73
CA LYS A 120 12.69 -6.08 -14.22
C LYS A 120 12.48 -4.70 -14.83
N ASN A 121 11.29 -4.45 -15.38
CA ASN A 121 10.91 -3.17 -16.00
C ASN A 121 10.35 -2.14 -14.99
N VAL A 122 10.32 -2.47 -13.71
CA VAL A 122 9.78 -1.61 -12.63
C VAL A 122 10.93 -1.21 -11.71
N SER A 123 11.07 0.10 -11.46
CA SER A 123 12.06 0.65 -10.53
C SER A 123 11.79 0.23 -9.08
N PHE A 124 12.76 0.41 -8.18
CA PHE A 124 12.54 0.14 -6.75
C PHE A 124 11.47 1.05 -6.16
N GLU A 125 11.43 2.32 -6.56
CA GLU A 125 10.42 3.30 -6.14
C GLU A 125 9.01 2.88 -6.56
N GLU A 126 8.85 2.49 -7.83
CA GLU A 126 7.58 2.00 -8.34
C GLU A 126 7.17 0.71 -7.66
N ALA A 127 8.10 -0.23 -7.48
CA ALA A 127 7.83 -1.50 -6.80
C ALA A 127 7.40 -1.28 -5.35
N ALA A 128 8.14 -0.48 -4.58
CA ALA A 128 7.79 -0.14 -3.20
C ALA A 128 6.44 0.57 -3.09
N SER A 129 6.00 1.28 -4.12
CA SER A 129 4.71 1.98 -4.10
C SER A 129 3.48 1.06 -4.21
N LEU A 130 3.64 -0.22 -4.54
CA LEU A 130 2.53 -1.11 -4.86
C LEU A 130 1.92 -1.86 -3.65
N PRO A 131 2.67 -2.54 -2.77
CA PRO A 131 2.20 -3.74 -2.08
C PRO A 131 0.94 -3.57 -1.24
N VAL A 132 0.89 -2.63 -0.28
CA VAL A 132 -0.33 -2.37 0.51
C VAL A 132 -1.48 -1.94 -0.40
N ALA A 133 -1.22 -1.06 -1.37
CA ALA A 133 -2.28 -0.45 -2.18
C ALA A 133 -2.95 -1.46 -3.13
N VAL A 134 -2.18 -2.24 -3.88
CA VAL A 134 -2.76 -3.26 -4.78
C VAL A 134 -3.38 -4.41 -4.01
N GLN A 135 -2.78 -4.87 -2.91
CA GLN A 135 -3.34 -6.00 -2.15
C GLN A 135 -4.62 -5.60 -1.41
N THR A 136 -4.70 -4.35 -0.91
CA THR A 136 -5.97 -3.81 -0.38
C THR A 136 -7.04 -3.77 -1.44
N ALA A 137 -6.70 -3.35 -2.66
CA ALA A 137 -7.65 -3.33 -3.75
C ALA A 137 -8.12 -4.75 -4.12
N VAL A 138 -7.19 -5.70 -4.33
CA VAL A 138 -7.50 -7.10 -4.61
C VAL A 138 -8.40 -7.71 -3.53
N GLU A 139 -8.11 -7.48 -2.25
CA GLU A 139 -8.94 -7.96 -1.16
C GLU A 139 -10.35 -7.35 -1.22
N GLY A 140 -10.48 -6.05 -1.52
CA GLY A 140 -11.79 -5.41 -1.67
C GLY A 140 -12.65 -6.05 -2.75
N PHE A 141 -12.09 -6.33 -3.93
CA PHE A 141 -12.79 -7.04 -5.00
C PHE A 141 -13.13 -8.49 -4.63
N LYS A 142 -12.23 -9.19 -3.90
CA LYS A 142 -12.48 -10.55 -3.40
C LYS A 142 -13.62 -10.58 -2.38
N THR A 143 -13.60 -9.70 -1.38
CA THR A 143 -14.64 -9.58 -0.35
C THR A 143 -15.99 -9.22 -0.97
N ALA A 144 -16.01 -8.36 -1.99
CA ALA A 144 -17.22 -8.04 -2.74
C ALA A 144 -17.75 -9.22 -3.59
N GLY A 145 -16.97 -10.28 -3.79
CA GLY A 145 -17.33 -11.38 -4.68
C GLY A 145 -17.49 -10.94 -6.14
N PHE A 146 -16.79 -9.87 -6.55
CA PHE A 146 -16.95 -9.21 -7.85
C PHE A 146 -16.76 -10.17 -9.03
N LYS A 147 -17.58 -10.01 -10.08
CA LYS A 147 -17.59 -10.82 -11.30
C LYS A 147 -17.30 -9.96 -12.52
N GLU A 148 -16.62 -10.56 -13.50
CA GLU A 148 -16.37 -9.95 -14.82
C GLU A 148 -17.67 -9.38 -15.42
N GLY A 149 -17.59 -8.18 -16.00
CA GLY A 149 -18.73 -7.48 -16.57
C GLY A 149 -19.61 -6.70 -15.58
N GLN A 150 -19.36 -6.77 -14.27
CA GLN A 150 -20.05 -5.91 -13.30
C GLN A 150 -19.54 -4.46 -13.33
N SER A 151 -20.36 -3.53 -12.84
CA SER A 151 -20.01 -2.12 -12.69
C SER A 151 -19.47 -1.81 -11.29
N VAL A 152 -18.45 -0.94 -11.18
CA VAL A 152 -17.85 -0.54 -9.90
C VAL A 152 -17.80 0.97 -9.72
N PHE A 153 -18.08 1.43 -8.51
CA PHE A 153 -17.92 2.81 -8.06
C PHE A 153 -16.84 2.92 -6.99
N ILE A 154 -15.72 3.58 -7.30
CA ILE A 154 -14.55 3.71 -6.43
C ILE A 154 -14.54 5.11 -5.79
N VAL A 155 -14.69 5.18 -4.48
CA VAL A 155 -14.57 6.44 -3.72
C VAL A 155 -13.10 6.73 -3.48
N GLY A 156 -12.64 7.94 -3.82
CA GLY A 156 -11.25 8.36 -3.59
C GLY A 156 -10.26 7.83 -4.63
N GLY A 157 -10.68 7.79 -5.90
CA GLY A 157 -9.94 7.13 -6.99
C GLY A 157 -8.52 7.66 -7.25
N ALA A 158 -8.16 8.84 -6.75
CA ALA A 158 -6.83 9.42 -6.95
C ALA A 158 -5.81 9.10 -5.82
N GLY A 159 -6.22 8.43 -4.74
CA GLY A 159 -5.31 7.99 -3.69
C GLY A 159 -4.53 6.73 -4.06
N GLY A 160 -3.64 6.26 -3.18
CA GLY A 160 -2.83 5.06 -3.42
C GLY A 160 -3.68 3.80 -3.70
N VAL A 161 -4.66 3.49 -2.82
CA VAL A 161 -5.58 2.36 -3.04
C VAL A 161 -6.50 2.63 -4.22
N GLY A 162 -7.09 3.82 -4.32
CA GLY A 162 -8.04 4.17 -5.38
C GLY A 162 -7.47 4.01 -6.79
N THR A 163 -6.23 4.46 -7.01
CA THR A 163 -5.55 4.33 -8.32
C THR A 163 -5.23 2.87 -8.66
N SER A 164 -4.90 2.06 -7.66
CA SER A 164 -4.71 0.61 -7.82
C SER A 164 -6.03 -0.08 -8.13
N ALA A 165 -7.09 0.22 -7.39
CA ALA A 165 -8.43 -0.34 -7.56
C ALA A 165 -9.01 -0.04 -8.95
N LEU A 166 -8.85 1.19 -9.45
CA LEU A 166 -9.31 1.60 -10.77
C LEU A 166 -8.64 0.77 -11.87
N GLN A 167 -7.31 0.67 -11.85
CA GLN A 167 -6.57 -0.08 -12.85
C GLN A 167 -6.90 -1.58 -12.78
N LEU A 168 -6.98 -2.15 -11.57
CA LEU A 168 -7.35 -3.55 -11.37
C LEU A 168 -8.77 -3.83 -11.84
N ALA A 169 -9.72 -2.94 -11.56
CA ALA A 169 -11.11 -3.06 -12.03
C ALA A 169 -11.15 -3.26 -13.55
N LYS A 170 -10.39 -2.45 -14.30
CA LYS A 170 -10.38 -2.49 -15.76
C LYS A 170 -9.58 -3.66 -16.31
N GLN A 171 -8.36 -3.85 -15.83
CA GLN A 171 -7.36 -4.72 -16.47
C GLN A 171 -7.41 -6.16 -15.97
N PHE A 172 -7.72 -6.35 -14.69
CA PHE A 172 -7.69 -7.67 -14.04
C PHE A 172 -9.10 -8.23 -13.87
N TYR A 173 -10.02 -7.43 -13.31
CA TYR A 173 -11.40 -7.85 -13.04
C TYR A 173 -12.37 -7.60 -14.21
N LYS A 174 -11.93 -6.86 -15.24
CA LYS A 174 -12.68 -6.58 -16.47
C LYS A 174 -14.10 -6.07 -16.18
N ALA A 175 -14.19 -5.07 -15.33
CA ALA A 175 -15.42 -4.33 -15.06
C ALA A 175 -15.99 -3.74 -16.36
N SER A 176 -17.31 -3.78 -16.52
CA SER A 176 -17.98 -3.17 -17.68
C SER A 176 -17.92 -1.64 -17.63
N VAL A 177 -18.03 -1.08 -16.42
CA VAL A 177 -17.94 0.35 -16.14
C VAL A 177 -17.17 0.58 -14.85
N VAL A 178 -16.14 1.42 -14.92
CA VAL A 178 -15.38 1.90 -13.77
C VAL A 178 -15.67 3.39 -13.55
N THR A 179 -16.42 3.70 -12.50
CA THR A 179 -16.65 5.07 -12.05
C THR A 179 -15.78 5.36 -10.83
N ALA A 180 -15.14 6.52 -10.77
CA ALA A 180 -14.34 6.91 -9.61
C ALA A 180 -14.57 8.35 -9.18
N THR A 181 -14.44 8.65 -7.89
CA THR A 181 -14.56 10.02 -7.39
C THR A 181 -13.22 10.68 -7.15
N THR A 182 -13.15 11.99 -7.41
CA THR A 182 -11.99 12.82 -7.12
C THR A 182 -12.37 14.31 -7.11
N SER A 183 -11.45 15.20 -6.75
CA SER A 183 -11.63 16.65 -6.91
C SER A 183 -11.32 17.13 -8.33
N THR A 184 -11.87 18.29 -8.71
CA THR A 184 -11.76 18.87 -10.07
C THR A 184 -10.39 18.75 -10.71
N GLY A 185 -9.31 19.14 -10.01
CA GLY A 185 -7.95 19.16 -10.57
C GLY A 185 -7.34 17.79 -10.89
N LYS A 186 -8.03 16.69 -10.51
CA LYS A 186 -7.56 15.31 -10.71
C LYS A 186 -8.50 14.51 -11.64
N VAL A 187 -9.50 15.15 -12.25
CA VAL A 187 -10.48 14.47 -13.12
C VAL A 187 -9.82 13.84 -14.34
N ASP A 188 -9.04 14.62 -15.09
CA ASP A 188 -8.38 14.12 -16.31
C ASP A 188 -7.32 13.07 -16.01
N PHE A 189 -6.69 13.17 -14.84
CA PHE A 189 -5.79 12.14 -14.33
C PHE A 189 -6.50 10.79 -14.17
N LEU A 190 -7.69 10.75 -13.57
CA LEU A 190 -8.44 9.49 -13.45
C LEU A 190 -8.94 8.95 -14.79
N LYS A 191 -9.36 9.81 -15.71
CA LYS A 191 -9.70 9.40 -17.08
C LYS A 191 -8.49 8.76 -17.77
N GLY A 192 -7.31 9.37 -17.65
CA GLY A 192 -6.06 8.83 -18.18
C GLY A 192 -5.65 7.48 -17.58
N LEU A 193 -6.06 7.18 -16.34
CA LEU A 193 -5.85 5.89 -15.70
C LEU A 193 -6.87 4.82 -16.13
N GLY A 194 -7.93 5.19 -16.86
CA GLY A 194 -8.93 4.26 -17.38
C GLY A 194 -10.29 4.30 -16.66
N ALA A 195 -10.61 5.35 -15.91
CA ALA A 195 -11.98 5.56 -15.44
C ALA A 195 -12.91 5.84 -16.64
N ASP A 196 -14.00 5.07 -16.76
CA ASP A 196 -15.04 5.29 -17.78
C ASP A 196 -15.87 6.53 -17.43
N LYS A 197 -16.09 6.77 -16.13
CA LYS A 197 -16.76 7.97 -15.59
C LYS A 197 -16.02 8.51 -14.38
N VAL A 198 -16.05 9.83 -14.20
CA VAL A 198 -15.47 10.48 -13.02
C VAL A 198 -16.51 11.38 -12.38
N VAL A 199 -16.74 11.19 -11.07
CA VAL A 199 -17.59 12.06 -10.27
C VAL A 199 -16.70 13.06 -9.53
N ASP A 200 -16.83 14.33 -9.90
CA ASP A 200 -16.17 15.44 -9.21
C ASP A 200 -16.96 15.76 -7.93
N TYR A 201 -16.49 15.26 -6.78
CA TYR A 201 -17.23 15.39 -5.51
C TYR A 201 -17.37 16.85 -5.05
N THR A 202 -16.62 17.79 -5.64
CA THR A 202 -16.75 19.22 -5.36
C THR A 202 -17.95 19.86 -6.06
N LYS A 203 -18.56 19.15 -7.02
CA LYS A 203 -19.66 19.64 -7.86
C LYS A 203 -20.90 18.75 -7.79
N THR A 204 -20.73 17.46 -7.57
CA THR A 204 -21.82 16.48 -7.57
C THR A 204 -21.76 15.65 -6.30
N ARG A 205 -22.86 15.62 -5.56
CA ARG A 205 -22.99 14.77 -4.36
C ARG A 205 -23.36 13.35 -4.78
N TYR A 206 -23.03 12.34 -3.97
CA TYR A 206 -23.37 10.94 -4.26
C TYR A 206 -24.87 10.72 -4.49
N MET A 207 -25.73 11.43 -3.75
CA MET A 207 -27.19 11.34 -3.89
C MET A 207 -27.73 11.87 -5.23
N GLU A 208 -26.93 12.67 -5.94
CA GLU A 208 -27.27 13.22 -7.27
C GLU A 208 -26.78 12.30 -8.40
N VAL A 209 -26.03 11.23 -8.08
CA VAL A 209 -25.64 10.20 -9.04
C VAL A 209 -26.82 9.23 -9.21
N GLU A 210 -27.46 9.30 -10.38
CA GLU A 210 -28.64 8.49 -10.69
C GLU A 210 -28.28 7.02 -10.91
N GLU A 211 -27.13 6.74 -11.55
CA GLU A 211 -26.69 5.37 -11.80
C GLU A 211 -26.38 4.59 -10.52
N LYS A 212 -26.76 3.31 -10.51
CA LYS A 212 -26.47 2.38 -9.42
C LYS A 212 -25.49 1.30 -9.86
N TYR A 213 -24.56 0.96 -8.97
CA TYR A 213 -23.42 0.10 -9.26
C TYR A 213 -23.52 -1.26 -8.57
N ASP A 214 -22.95 -2.27 -9.21
CA ASP A 214 -22.90 -3.64 -8.67
C ASP A 214 -21.92 -3.79 -7.51
N PHE A 215 -20.96 -2.86 -7.39
CA PHE A 215 -19.99 -2.82 -6.30
C PHE A 215 -19.63 -1.37 -5.98
N VAL A 216 -19.72 -0.98 -4.70
CA VAL A 216 -19.17 0.29 -4.21
C VAL A 216 -17.95 0.01 -3.36
N PHE A 217 -16.81 0.56 -3.76
CA PHE A 217 -15.55 0.42 -3.03
C PHE A 217 -15.13 1.74 -2.42
N ASP A 218 -15.29 1.87 -1.10
CA ASP A 218 -14.93 3.07 -0.35
C ASP A 218 -13.49 2.99 0.16
N THR A 219 -12.60 3.81 -0.43
CA THR A 219 -11.18 3.85 -0.04
C THR A 219 -10.84 5.02 0.89
N ILE A 220 -11.85 5.71 1.42
CA ILE A 220 -11.71 6.93 2.24
C ILE A 220 -12.32 6.76 3.63
N GLY A 221 -13.42 6.01 3.76
CA GLY A 221 -14.21 5.85 4.98
C GLY A 221 -15.51 6.65 5.00
N ASP A 222 -16.01 7.08 3.84
CA ASP A 222 -17.23 7.88 3.71
C ASP A 222 -18.45 7.03 3.33
N SER A 223 -18.46 5.76 3.73
CA SER A 223 -19.53 4.80 3.44
C SER A 223 -20.91 5.27 3.90
N ARG A 224 -20.99 6.13 4.92
CA ARG A 224 -22.25 6.81 5.32
C ARG A 224 -22.87 7.62 4.19
N LYS A 225 -22.10 8.09 3.22
CA LYS A 225 -22.60 8.85 2.06
C LYS A 225 -22.51 8.06 0.77
N SER A 226 -21.45 7.29 0.56
CA SER A 226 -21.22 6.61 -0.72
C SER A 226 -22.16 5.42 -0.96
N TYR A 227 -22.73 4.80 0.09
CA TYR A 227 -23.62 3.63 -0.04
C TYR A 227 -24.83 3.87 -0.96
N VAL A 228 -25.29 5.12 -1.12
CA VAL A 228 -26.48 5.47 -1.90
C VAL A 228 -26.33 5.19 -3.39
N VAL A 229 -25.10 5.02 -3.89
CA VAL A 229 -24.84 4.67 -5.30
C VAL A 229 -24.79 3.15 -5.54
N ALA A 230 -24.95 2.34 -4.51
CA ALA A 230 -25.06 0.89 -4.65
C ALA A 230 -26.46 0.48 -5.14
N LYS A 231 -26.54 -0.57 -5.98
CA LYS A 231 -27.81 -1.32 -6.18
C LYS A 231 -28.27 -1.94 -4.86
N GLU A 232 -29.55 -2.27 -4.70
CA GLU A 232 -30.14 -2.69 -3.42
C GLU A 232 -29.33 -3.74 -2.64
N ASP A 233 -28.89 -4.81 -3.31
CA ASP A 233 -28.11 -5.92 -2.71
C ASP A 233 -26.61 -5.89 -3.05
N ALA A 234 -26.13 -4.81 -3.67
CA ALA A 234 -24.72 -4.72 -4.05
C ALA A 234 -23.83 -4.55 -2.81
N PRO A 235 -22.65 -5.21 -2.78
CA PRO A 235 -21.66 -5.03 -1.74
C PRO A 235 -21.16 -3.58 -1.69
N VAL A 236 -21.07 -3.06 -0.47
CA VAL A 236 -20.39 -1.81 -0.14
C VAL A 236 -19.21 -2.18 0.73
N ILE A 237 -17.99 -2.07 0.21
CA ILE A 237 -16.78 -2.42 0.95
C ILE A 237 -16.07 -1.14 1.38
N ASP A 238 -15.71 -1.05 2.66
CA ASP A 238 -14.98 0.07 3.25
C ASP A 238 -13.63 -0.44 3.82
N ILE A 239 -12.52 0.22 3.46
CA ILE A 239 -11.19 -0.15 3.96
C ILE A 239 -10.86 0.48 5.30
N THR A 240 -11.74 1.33 5.82
CA THR A 240 -11.54 2.02 7.10
C THR A 240 -12.39 1.36 8.19
N TRP A 241 -11.74 1.07 9.31
CA TRP A 241 -12.41 0.53 10.49
C TRP A 241 -12.68 1.63 11.53
N PRO A 242 -13.89 1.65 12.14
CA PRO A 242 -15.09 0.92 11.72
C PRO A 242 -15.75 1.59 10.49
N PRO A 243 -16.48 0.84 9.64
CA PRO A 243 -17.25 1.44 8.57
C PRO A 243 -18.25 2.47 9.10
N SER A 244 -18.41 3.59 8.39
CA SER A 244 -19.29 4.68 8.83
C SER A 244 -20.79 4.44 8.54
N ASN A 245 -21.11 3.35 7.84
CA ASN A 245 -22.46 2.86 7.54
C ASN A 245 -22.62 1.37 7.87
N PRO A 246 -23.72 0.92 8.50
CA PRO A 246 -23.96 -0.50 8.79
C PRO A 246 -24.12 -1.40 7.55
N ARG A 247 -24.46 -0.83 6.39
CA ARG A 247 -24.50 -1.55 5.12
C ARG A 247 -23.11 -1.87 4.56
N ALA A 248 -22.10 -1.13 5.00
CA ALA A 248 -20.75 -1.34 4.54
C ALA A 248 -20.06 -2.45 5.34
N GLN A 249 -19.41 -3.36 4.63
CA GLN A 249 -18.55 -4.38 5.20
C GLN A 249 -17.11 -3.88 5.22
N HIS A 250 -16.45 -3.99 6.37
CA HIS A 250 -15.02 -3.75 6.45
C HIS A 250 -14.24 -4.87 5.76
N THR A 251 -13.18 -4.52 5.03
CA THR A 251 -12.18 -5.48 4.55
C THR A 251 -10.80 -5.13 5.07
N SER A 252 -10.05 -6.14 5.54
CA SER A 252 -8.63 -6.01 5.88
C SER A 252 -7.82 -6.81 4.87
N LEU A 253 -6.78 -6.20 4.29
CA LEU A 253 -6.00 -6.87 3.26
C LEU A 253 -5.39 -8.19 3.76
N THR A 254 -5.31 -9.17 2.86
CA THR A 254 -4.43 -10.33 3.03
C THR A 254 -3.09 -9.98 2.40
N VAL A 255 -2.01 -10.08 3.18
CA VAL A 255 -0.66 -9.88 2.65
C VAL A 255 -0.12 -11.20 2.12
N SER A 256 0.29 -11.21 0.86
CA SER A 256 0.77 -12.40 0.18
C SER A 256 1.61 -12.02 -1.04
N GLY A 257 2.85 -12.47 -1.06
CA GLY A 257 3.72 -12.43 -2.23
C GLY A 257 3.10 -13.12 -3.45
N LYS A 258 2.28 -14.16 -3.24
CA LYS A 258 1.56 -14.83 -4.33
C LYS A 258 0.61 -13.90 -5.07
N ILE A 259 -0.09 -12.99 -4.36
CA ILE A 259 -0.97 -12.00 -5.00
C ILE A 259 -0.14 -11.05 -5.87
N LEU A 260 1.05 -10.65 -5.40
CA LEU A 260 1.95 -9.80 -6.17
C LEU A 260 2.49 -10.52 -7.42
N GLU A 261 2.85 -11.80 -7.32
CA GLU A 261 3.23 -12.62 -8.48
C GLU A 261 2.09 -12.80 -9.49
N GLU A 262 0.83 -12.96 -9.04
CA GLU A 262 -0.34 -13.00 -9.93
C GLU A 262 -0.52 -11.69 -10.74
N LEU A 263 -0.11 -10.56 -10.16
CA LEU A 263 -0.18 -9.24 -10.81
C LEU A 263 1.05 -8.92 -11.67
N ARG A 264 2.16 -9.64 -11.50
CA ARG A 264 3.42 -9.40 -12.22
C ARG A 264 3.27 -9.30 -13.74
N PRO A 265 2.52 -10.17 -14.45
CA PRO A 265 2.36 -10.04 -15.90
C PRO A 265 1.68 -8.73 -16.34
N TYR A 266 0.87 -8.12 -15.48
CA TYR A 266 0.22 -6.83 -15.77
C TYR A 266 1.17 -5.65 -15.56
N LEU A 267 2.09 -5.76 -14.60
CA LEU A 267 3.17 -4.80 -14.37
C LEU A 267 4.20 -4.88 -15.50
N GLU A 268 4.60 -6.08 -15.90
CA GLU A 268 5.56 -6.32 -17.00
C GLU A 268 5.00 -5.83 -18.34
N SER A 269 3.69 -6.02 -18.59
CA SER A 269 3.04 -5.51 -19.81
C SER A 269 2.69 -4.01 -19.74
N GLY A 270 2.91 -3.35 -18.60
CA GLY A 270 2.51 -1.96 -18.36
C GLY A 270 0.99 -1.70 -18.35
N ARG A 271 0.17 -2.75 -18.23
CA ARG A 271 -1.30 -2.63 -18.08
C ARG A 271 -1.68 -2.14 -16.69
N LEU A 272 -0.92 -2.58 -15.68
CA LEU A 272 -0.95 -2.02 -14.33
C LEU A 272 0.32 -1.19 -14.15
N LYS A 273 0.18 0.05 -13.67
CA LYS A 273 1.31 0.96 -13.43
C LYS A 273 1.30 1.45 -12.00
N ALA A 274 2.48 1.59 -11.42
CA ALA A 274 2.69 2.34 -10.20
C ALA A 274 2.28 3.80 -10.42
N VAL A 275 1.59 4.39 -9.43
CA VAL A 275 1.24 5.81 -9.43
C VAL A 275 1.93 6.46 -8.25
N ILE A 276 3.02 7.15 -8.54
CA ILE A 276 3.81 7.87 -7.56
C ILE A 276 3.34 9.33 -7.49
N ASP A 277 3.22 9.86 -6.28
CA ASP A 277 2.87 11.25 -6.06
C ASP A 277 3.96 12.19 -6.63
N PRO A 278 3.62 13.30 -7.29
CA PRO A 278 4.62 14.20 -7.88
C PRO A 278 5.63 14.81 -6.91
N THR A 279 5.34 14.78 -5.60
CA THR A 279 6.29 15.22 -4.56
C THR A 279 7.32 14.16 -4.20
N SER A 280 7.16 12.93 -4.69
CA SER A 280 8.05 11.78 -4.43
C SER A 280 9.09 11.59 -5.55
N PRO A 281 10.21 10.90 -5.27
CA PRO A 281 10.58 10.36 -3.96
C PRO A 281 11.07 11.45 -2.99
N PHE A 282 10.78 11.26 -1.70
CA PHE A 282 11.40 12.01 -0.62
C PHE A 282 12.72 11.32 -0.24
N PRO A 283 13.81 12.06 0.01
CA PRO A 283 15.04 11.45 0.51
C PRO A 283 14.83 10.90 1.93
N PHE A 284 15.61 9.88 2.31
CA PHE A 284 15.51 9.26 3.64
C PHE A 284 15.67 10.25 4.80
N SER A 285 16.40 11.35 4.61
CA SER A 285 16.51 12.43 5.60
C SER A 285 15.22 13.22 5.83
N ASN A 286 14.21 13.10 4.95
CA ASN A 286 13.00 13.92 4.94
C ASN A 286 11.72 13.13 5.23
N VAL A 287 11.83 12.01 5.98
CA VAL A 287 10.66 11.16 6.32
C VAL A 287 9.56 11.94 7.05
N ILE A 288 9.91 12.90 7.92
CA ILE A 288 8.91 13.75 8.61
C ILE A 288 8.08 14.58 7.61
N GLU A 289 8.71 15.17 6.59
CA GLU A 289 8.00 15.95 5.56
C GLU A 289 7.15 15.04 4.65
N ALA A 290 7.61 13.81 4.39
CA ALA A 290 6.82 12.81 3.67
C ALA A 290 5.54 12.43 4.45
N PHE A 291 5.65 12.19 5.77
CA PHE A 291 4.48 11.96 6.64
C PHE A 291 3.56 13.18 6.67
N LYS A 292 4.11 14.38 6.78
CA LYS A 292 3.33 15.62 6.75
C LYS A 292 2.51 15.75 5.47
N HIS A 293 3.09 15.43 4.30
CA HIS A 293 2.35 15.43 3.03
C HIS A 293 1.27 14.35 3.00
N LEU A 294 1.60 13.12 3.40
CA LEU A 294 0.66 12.00 3.45
C LEU A 294 -0.55 12.30 4.35
N GLU A 295 -0.32 12.86 5.54
CA GLU A 295 -1.33 13.17 6.55
C GLU A 295 -2.30 14.29 6.10
N THR A 296 -2.01 15.02 5.02
CA THR A 296 -2.98 15.96 4.42
C THR A 296 -4.16 15.26 3.74
N GLY A 297 -4.03 13.97 3.41
CA GLY A 297 -5.00 13.22 2.61
C GLY A 297 -5.06 13.66 1.14
N ARG A 298 -4.10 14.47 0.66
CA ARG A 298 -4.12 15.04 -0.69
C ARG A 298 -3.22 14.35 -1.71
N ALA A 299 -2.47 13.33 -1.31
CA ALA A 299 -1.59 12.58 -2.20
C ALA A 299 -2.33 12.12 -3.48
N ARG A 300 -1.65 12.19 -4.61
CA ARG A 300 -2.07 11.65 -5.91
C ARG A 300 -1.26 10.39 -6.19
N GLY A 301 -1.77 9.23 -5.77
CA GLY A 301 -1.02 7.99 -5.76
C GLY A 301 -0.26 7.80 -4.43
N LYS A 302 1.01 7.41 -4.51
CA LYS A 302 1.80 6.91 -3.38
C LYS A 302 2.98 7.81 -3.04
N VAL A 303 3.19 8.00 -1.73
CA VAL A 303 4.32 8.74 -1.18
C VAL A 303 5.48 7.75 -0.97
N VAL A 304 6.60 7.99 -1.63
CA VAL A 304 7.76 7.08 -1.67
C VAL A 304 8.97 7.74 -1.01
N ILE A 305 9.74 6.95 -0.26
CA ILE A 305 11.04 7.30 0.31
C ILE A 305 12.12 6.59 -0.50
N SER A 306 13.02 7.35 -1.12
CA SER A 306 14.16 6.81 -1.88
C SER A 306 15.23 7.89 -2.10
N PRO A 307 16.53 7.53 -2.14
CA PRO A 307 17.07 6.23 -1.73
C PRO A 307 17.04 6.07 -0.21
N VAL A 308 16.78 4.86 0.28
CA VAL A 308 16.86 4.53 1.72
C VAL A 308 18.30 4.26 2.14
N VAL A 309 19.04 3.48 1.34
CA VAL A 309 20.47 3.25 1.52
C VAL A 309 21.27 4.25 0.70
N SER A 310 22.30 4.85 1.30
CA SER A 310 23.28 5.65 0.56
C SER A 310 24.35 4.76 -0.06
N SER A 311 24.89 5.14 -1.22
CA SER A 311 25.84 4.38 -2.06
C SER A 311 27.16 3.97 -1.39
N SER A 312 27.34 4.18 -0.08
CA SER A 312 28.52 3.82 0.69
C SER A 312 28.41 2.51 1.48
N HIS A 313 27.27 1.80 1.41
CA HIS A 313 27.06 0.51 2.11
C HIS A 313 26.97 -0.68 1.15
N ASP A 314 28.04 -0.90 0.36
CA ASP A 314 28.30 -2.23 -0.21
C ASP A 314 28.82 -3.13 0.92
N LEU A 315 27.89 -3.65 1.73
CA LEU A 315 28.22 -4.64 2.74
C LEU A 315 28.48 -5.98 2.03
N ALA A 316 29.77 -6.32 1.90
CA ALA A 316 30.17 -7.69 1.64
C ALA A 316 29.75 -8.54 2.86
N PHE A 317 28.58 -9.17 2.79
CA PHE A 317 28.21 -10.22 3.72
C PHE A 317 29.12 -11.42 3.43
N CYS A 318 30.13 -11.62 4.26
CA CYS A 318 30.98 -12.81 4.17
C CYS A 318 30.11 -14.05 4.41
N THR A 319 30.14 -14.94 3.42
CA THR A 319 29.56 -16.29 3.41
C THR A 319 30.04 -17.14 4.57
#